data_AF-A0A355SJB2-F1
#
_entry.id   AF-A0A355SJB2-F1
#
_cell.length_a   1.000
_cell.length_b   1.000
_cell.length_c   1.000
_cell.angle_alpha   90.00
_cell.angle_beta   90.00
_cell.angle_gamma   90.00
#
_symmetry.space_group_name_H-M   'P 1'
#
loop_
_entity.id
_entity.type
_entity.pdbx_description
1 polymer ?
#
loop_
_entity_poly.entity_id
_entity_poly.type
_entity_poly.pdbx_seq_one_letter_code
_entity_poly.pdbx_strand_id
1 'polypeptide(L)' 'GGDFGDKPNDGNFCIDGLVYPNRKPHTGLLELKKVIAPVRFEAVDLNAGIFKITNLYDFSDLSGVYLTWKVEK' A
#
# COMPACT_ATOMS: atom_id res chain seq x y z
N GLY A 1 8.17 -19.44 -17.28
CA GLY A 1 8.59 -20.79 -17.68
C GLY A 1 8.77 -20.81 -19.18
N GLY A 2 9.64 -21.69 -19.69
CA GLY A 2 9.95 -21.77 -21.13
C GLY A 2 11.28 -21.12 -21.53
N ASP A 3 11.88 -20.30 -20.67
CA ASP A 3 13.21 -19.69 -20.92
C ASP A 3 14.35 -20.73 -21.00
N PHE A 4 14.10 -21.98 -20.59
CA PHE A 4 15.05 -23.10 -20.66
C PHE A 4 14.65 -24.17 -21.70
N GLY A 5 13.69 -23.88 -22.58
CA GLY A 5 13.27 -24.78 -23.66
C GLY A 5 12.17 -25.79 -23.29
N ASP A 6 11.60 -25.69 -22.09
CA ASP A 6 10.55 -26.60 -21.59
C ASP A 6 9.26 -26.54 -22.42
N LYS A 7 8.62 -27.70 -22.66
CA LYS A 7 7.31 -27.81 -23.32
C LYS A 7 6.47 -28.92 -22.66
N PRO A 8 5.20 -28.66 -22.26
CA PRO A 8 4.51 -27.36 -22.32
C PRO A 8 5.05 -26.37 -21.27
N ASN A 9 4.72 -25.09 -21.42
CA ASN A 9 4.95 -24.07 -20.40
C ASN A 9 3.89 -22.96 -20.51
N ASP A 10 3.68 -22.23 -19.40
CA ASP A 10 2.70 -21.14 -19.29
C ASP A 10 3.36 -19.75 -19.33
N GLY A 11 4.53 -19.61 -19.95
CA GLY A 11 5.20 -18.33 -20.11
C GLY A 11 5.42 -17.59 -18.79
N ASN A 12 5.06 -16.31 -18.73
CA ASN A 12 5.29 -15.44 -17.58
C ASN A 12 4.22 -15.54 -16.48
N PHE A 13 3.27 -16.49 -16.54
CA PHE A 13 2.25 -16.65 -15.50
C PHE A 13 2.82 -16.85 -14.09
N CYS A 14 4.04 -17.39 -13.98
CA CYS A 14 4.75 -17.50 -12.70
C CYS A 14 5.27 -16.17 -12.13
N ILE A 15 5.14 -15.05 -12.85
CA ILE A 15 5.59 -13.71 -12.47
C ILE A 15 4.36 -12.85 -12.10
N ASP A 16 3.63 -13.28 -11.09
CA ASP A 16 2.32 -12.75 -10.68
C ASP A 16 2.31 -12.10 -9.28
N GLY A 17 3.48 -11.99 -8.65
CA GLY A 17 3.63 -11.42 -7.31
C GLY A 17 3.48 -9.90 -7.25
N LEU A 18 3.30 -9.39 -6.02
CA LEU A 18 3.34 -7.95 -5.69
C LEU A 18 4.78 -7.39 -5.55
N VAL A 19 5.79 -8.25 -5.69
CA VAL A 19 7.21 -7.89 -5.64
C VAL A 19 7.97 -8.60 -6.75
N TYR A 20 9.06 -7.99 -7.21
CA TYR A 20 10.02 -8.63 -8.10
C TYR A 20 10.78 -9.74 -7.36
N PRO A 21 11.46 -10.67 -8.07
CA PRO A 21 12.26 -11.73 -7.45
C PRO A 21 13.38 -11.21 -6.51
N ASN A 22 13.86 -9.98 -6.71
CA ASN A 22 14.81 -9.32 -5.82
C ASN A 22 14.15 -8.50 -4.68
N ARG A 23 12.85 -8.74 -4.42
CA ARG A 23 12.03 -8.13 -3.34
C ARG A 23 11.78 -6.63 -3.52
N LYS A 24 12.10 -6.06 -4.68
CA LYS A 24 11.67 -4.70 -5.02
C LYS A 24 10.12 -4.66 -5.15
N PRO A 25 9.42 -3.74 -4.47
CA PRO A 25 7.97 -3.60 -4.58
C PRO A 25 7.49 -3.29 -6.01
N HIS A 26 6.38 -3.91 -6.42
CA HIS A 26 5.58 -3.43 -7.54
C HIS A 26 4.71 -2.24 -7.11
N THR A 27 4.23 -1.46 -8.07
CA THR A 27 3.25 -0.38 -7.83
C THR A 27 1.99 -0.91 -7.13
N GLY A 28 1.54 -2.12 -7.50
CA GLY A 28 0.40 -2.77 -6.84
C GLY A 28 0.59 -2.99 -5.33
N LEU A 29 1.81 -3.26 -4.85
CA LEU A 29 2.06 -3.38 -3.42
C LEU A 29 1.95 -2.04 -2.70
N LEU A 30 2.40 -0.96 -3.35
CA LEU A 30 2.33 0.39 -2.80
C LEU A 30 0.88 0.85 -2.67
N GLU A 31 0.05 0.56 -3.68
CA GLU A 31 -1.39 0.81 -3.63
C GLU A 31 -2.06 -0.04 -2.54
N LEU A 32 -1.79 -1.34 -2.50
CA LEU A 32 -2.35 -2.23 -1.49
C LEU A 32 -2.02 -1.75 -0.07
N LYS A 33 -0.77 -1.35 0.18
CA LYS A 33 -0.34 -0.77 1.46
C LYS A 33 -1.22 0.41 1.88
N LYS A 34 -1.62 1.29 0.94
CA LYS A 34 -2.49 2.43 1.26
C LYS A 34 -3.94 2.01 1.45
N VAL A 35 -4.45 1.09 0.63
CA VAL A 35 -5.82 0.56 0.70
C VAL A 35 -6.09 -0.08 2.07
N ILE A 36 -5.14 -0.87 2.58
CA ILE A 36 -5.28 -1.59 3.85
C ILE A 36 -4.73 -0.81 5.05
N ALA A 37 -4.34 0.46 4.88
CA ALA A 37 -3.78 1.24 5.97
C ALA A 37 -4.75 1.31 7.17
N PRO A 38 -4.32 0.96 8.39
CA PRO A 38 -5.19 0.89 9.56
C PRO A 38 -5.52 2.28 10.13
N VAL A 39 -4.82 3.32 9.69
CA VAL A 39 -5.14 4.71 10.03
C VAL A 39 -5.56 5.42 8.75
N ARG A 40 -6.84 5.78 8.67
CA ARG A 40 -7.42 6.46 7.50
C ARG A 40 -7.60 7.94 7.74
N PHE A 41 -7.44 8.71 6.68
CA PHE A 41 -7.58 10.16 6.66
C PHE A 41 -8.63 10.53 5.62
N GLU A 42 -9.57 11.38 5.99
CA GLU A 42 -10.61 11.91 5.12
C GLU A 42 -10.57 13.44 5.21
N ALA A 43 -10.47 14.11 4.06
CA ALA A 43 -10.56 15.56 3.98
C ALA A 43 -12.01 15.98 4.25
N VAL A 44 -12.22 16.81 5.29
CA VAL A 44 -13.56 17.34 5.63
C VAL A 44 -13.65 18.79 5.16
N ASP A 45 -12.71 19.62 5.62
CA ASP A 45 -12.52 21.00 5.13
C ASP A 45 -11.04 21.36 5.26
N LEU A 46 -10.27 21.20 4.19
CA LEU A 46 -8.84 21.48 4.21
C LEU A 46 -8.51 22.97 4.30
N ASN A 47 -9.42 23.86 3.90
CA ASN A 47 -9.21 25.31 4.03
C ASN A 47 -9.28 25.74 5.49
N ALA A 48 -10.15 25.10 6.28
CA ALA A 48 -10.21 25.26 7.73
C ALA A 48 -9.24 24.35 8.49
N GLY A 49 -8.45 23.51 7.79
CA GLY A 49 -7.52 22.55 8.40
C GLY A 49 -8.21 21.36 9.08
N ILE A 50 -9.46 21.06 8.71
CA ILE A 50 -10.28 19.99 9.30
C ILE A 50 -10.17 18.73 8.45
N PHE A 51 -9.73 17.66 9.08
CA PHE A 51 -9.71 16.31 8.52
C PHE A 51 -10.14 15.31 9.59
N LYS A 52 -10.72 14.20 9.13
CA LYS A 52 -11.15 13.11 10.01
C LYS A 52 -10.10 12.01 9.96
N ILE A 53 -9.74 11.51 11.14
CA ILE A 53 -8.90 10.33 11.30
C ILE A 53 -9.78 9.18 11.80
N THR A 54 -9.68 8.03 11.14
CA THR A 54 -10.36 6.80 11.57
C THR A 54 -9.30 5.75 11.93
N ASN A 55 -9.35 5.27 13.18
CA ASN A 55 -8.56 4.12 13.64
C ASN A 55 -9.29 2.82 13.27
N LEU A 56 -8.64 1.97 12.48
CA LEU A 56 -9.11 0.66 12.04
C LEU A 56 -8.23 -0.48 12.59
N TYR A 57 -7.34 -0.22 13.54
CA TYR A 57 -6.73 -1.31 14.31
C TYR A 57 -7.83 -2.06 15.09
N ASP A 58 -7.72 -3.39 15.16
CA ASP A 58 -8.71 -4.20 15.85
C ASP A 58 -8.67 -4.00 17.38
N PHE A 59 -7.48 -3.79 17.95
CA PHE A 59 -7.26 -3.75 19.39
C PHE A 59 -6.38 -2.59 19.86
N SER A 60 -5.53 -2.05 18.99
CA SER A 60 -4.60 -0.98 19.34
C SER A 60 -5.23 0.40 19.18
N ASP A 61 -4.88 1.31 20.08
CA ASP A 61 -5.16 2.72 19.89
C ASP A 61 -4.11 3.38 18.96
N LEU A 62 -4.11 4.72 18.89
CA LEU A 62 -3.18 5.48 18.06
C LEU A 62 -1.88 5.86 18.79
N SER A 63 -1.64 5.38 20.01
CA SER A 63 -0.45 5.78 20.81
C SER A 63 0.87 5.36 20.18
N GLY A 64 0.88 4.32 19.32
CA GLY A 64 2.07 3.82 18.63
C GLY A 64 2.43 4.56 17.33
N VAL A 65 1.69 5.60 16.94
CA VAL A 65 1.91 6.35 15.70
C VAL A 65 1.94 7.85 15.95
N TYR A 66 2.60 8.59 15.06
CA TYR A 66 2.67 10.05 15.10
C TYR A 66 2.00 10.64 13.86
N LEU A 67 1.24 11.71 14.06
CA LEU A 67 0.71 12.53 12.98
C LEU A 67 1.78 13.53 12.54
N THR A 68 2.27 13.38 11.32
CA THR A 68 3.11 14.38 10.65
C THR A 68 2.28 15.07 9.58
N TRP A 69 2.30 16.39 9.56
CA TRP A 69 1.61 17.21 8.57
C TRP A 69 2.53 18.29 8.02
N LYS A 70 2.25 18.74 6.80
CA LYS A 70 2.93 19.85 6.15
C LYS A 70 1.94 20.58 5.26
N VAL A 71 2.05 21.90 5.23
CA VAL A 71 1.36 22.75 4.24
C VAL A 71 2.41 23.19 3.23
N GLU A 72 2.18 22.88 1.97
CA GLU A 72 3.05 23.26 0.85
C GLU A 72 2.30 24.23 -0.06
N LYS A 73 3.03 25.18 -0.65
CA LYS A 73 2.50 26.15 -1.62
C LYS A 73 2.47 25.57 -3.02
#